data_AF-A0A559R933-F1
#
_entry.id   AF-A0A559R933-F1
#
_cell.length_a   1.000
_cell.length_b   1.000
_cell.length_c   1.000
_cell.angle_alpha   90.00
_cell.angle_beta   90.00
_cell.angle_gamma   90.00
#
_symmetry.space_group_name_H-M   'P 1'
#
loop_
_entity.id
_entity.type
_entity.pdbx_description
1 polymer ?
#
loop_
_entity_poly.entity_id
_entity_poly.type
_entity_poly.pdbx_seq_one_letter_code
_entity_poly.pdbx_strand_id
1 'polypeptide(L)'
;MEKFKKRWEIQQNWQLLFPVLGFLALAYSSYKLANKMIDNNIFLVITSTIITTSVLLKFVLFLFKKLENKWEVTYKWEMIRIFIVFAVTGSSSLFVGRPIIYWLGITKENLNIVVYWILYIIIGLIFYQIMLVFFGWLSGQHKFFWEFEKKMIRRFGLGKFVD
;
A
#
# COMPACT_ATOMS: atom_id res chain seq x y z
N MET A 1 16.20 22.73 5.21
CA MET A 1 16.37 21.41 4.56
C MET A 1 17.13 20.41 5.43
N GLU A 2 18.28 20.79 6.00
CA GLU A 2 19.13 19.90 6.82
C GLU A 2 18.42 19.20 7.99
N LYS A 3 17.58 19.91 8.75
CA LYS A 3 16.79 19.33 9.84
C LYS A 3 15.87 18.19 9.37
N PHE A 4 15.29 18.32 8.17
CA PHE A 4 14.41 17.30 7.60
C PHE A 4 15.21 16.06 7.20
N LYS A 5 16.33 16.26 6.48
CA LYS A 5 17.22 15.16 6.08
C LYS A 5 17.71 14.36 7.28
N LYS A 6 18.13 15.05 8.35
CA LYS A 6 18.56 14.41 9.60
C LYS A 6 17.45 13.61 10.27
N ARG A 7 16.23 14.17 10.36
CA ARG A 7 15.07 13.48 10.98
C ARG A 7 14.68 12.19 10.25
N TRP A 8 14.81 12.17 8.93
CA TRP A 8 14.45 11.03 8.09
C TRP A 8 15.65 10.18 7.66
N GLU A 9 16.84 10.45 8.21
CA GLU A 9 18.08 9.71 7.94
C GLU A 9 18.41 9.63 6.44
N ILE A 10 18.11 10.72 5.72
CA ILE A 10 18.37 10.85 4.29
C ILE A 10 19.86 11.07 4.07
N GLN A 11 20.50 10.09 3.43
CA GLN A 11 21.92 10.08 3.08
C GLN A 11 22.17 10.73 1.72
N GLN A 12 21.24 10.56 0.78
CA GLN A 12 21.40 10.97 -0.61
C GLN A 12 20.20 11.79 -1.09
N ASN A 13 20.44 12.83 -1.90
CA ASN A 13 19.38 13.76 -2.33
C ASN A 13 18.25 13.08 -3.10
N TRP A 14 18.54 12.03 -3.89
CA TRP A 14 17.50 11.30 -4.63
C TRP A 14 16.48 10.62 -3.72
N GLN A 15 16.82 10.33 -2.45
CA GLN A 15 15.89 9.71 -1.49
C GLN A 15 14.75 10.66 -1.10
N LEU A 16 14.91 11.98 -1.32
CA LEU A 16 13.83 12.97 -1.12
C LEU A 16 12.64 12.75 -2.04
N LEU A 17 12.83 12.01 -3.13
CA LEU A 17 11.78 11.61 -4.04
C LEU A 17 10.67 10.84 -3.31
N PHE A 18 10.99 9.97 -2.34
CA PHE A 18 9.96 9.18 -1.64
C PHE A 18 9.05 10.02 -0.75
N PRO A 19 9.55 10.90 0.16
CA PRO A 19 8.68 11.84 0.87
C PRO A 19 7.81 12.70 -0.04
N VAL A 20 8.38 13.20 -1.15
CA VAL A 20 7.63 14.02 -2.11
C VAL A 20 6.53 13.21 -2.78
N LEU A 21 6.86 12.03 -3.33
CA LEU A 21 5.87 11.14 -3.94
C LEU A 21 4.81 10.69 -2.94
N GLY A 22 5.19 10.38 -1.70
CA GLY A 22 4.26 9.99 -0.64
C GLY A 22 3.27 11.11 -0.32
N PHE A 23 3.74 12.35 -0.22
CA PHE A 23 2.87 13.50 -0.02
C PHE A 23 1.96 13.77 -1.23
N LEU A 24 2.50 13.73 -2.45
CA LEU A 24 1.73 13.92 -3.68
C LEU A 24 0.65 12.83 -3.84
N ALA A 25 0.98 11.57 -3.55
CA ALA A 25 0.03 10.46 -3.61
C ALA A 25 -1.10 10.63 -2.57
N LEU A 26 -0.77 11.08 -1.36
CA LEU A 26 -1.77 11.41 -0.34
C LEU A 26 -2.67 12.55 -0.78
N ALA A 27 -2.09 13.67 -1.25
CA ALA A 27 -2.84 14.83 -1.71
C ALA A 27 -3.76 14.48 -2.90
N TYR A 28 -3.26 13.72 -3.87
CA TYR A 28 -4.04 13.24 -5.01
C TYR A 28 -5.20 12.33 -4.57
N SER A 29 -4.94 11.40 -3.64
CA SER A 29 -5.97 10.50 -3.11
C SER A 29 -7.05 11.27 -2.35
N SER A 30 -6.65 12.25 -1.53
CA SER A 30 -7.56 13.17 -0.84
C SER A 30 -8.41 13.99 -1.79
N TYR A 31 -7.80 14.52 -2.86
CA TYR A 31 -8.51 15.27 -3.89
C TYR A 31 -9.55 14.40 -4.60
N LYS A 32 -9.15 13.20 -5.03
CA LYS A 32 -10.03 12.26 -5.71
C LYS A 32 -11.20 11.84 -4.83
N LEU A 33 -10.97 11.69 -3.52
CA LEU A 33 -12.02 11.40 -2.55
C LEU A 33 -12.96 12.60 -2.38
N ALA A 34 -12.43 13.80 -2.15
CA ALA A 34 -13.21 15.02 -1.97
C ALA A 34 -14.07 15.34 -3.20
N ASN A 35 -13.50 15.24 -4.40
CA ASN A 35 -14.20 15.49 -5.66
C ASN A 35 -15.29 14.45 -5.96
N LYS A 36 -15.24 13.26 -5.35
CA LYS A 36 -16.30 12.25 -5.49
C LYS A 36 -17.44 12.46 -4.49
N MET A 37 -17.18 13.09 -3.35
CA MET A 37 -18.16 13.28 -2.27
C MET A 37 -18.86 14.65 -2.32
N ILE A 38 -18.23 15.66 -2.91
CA ILE A 38 -18.72 17.05 -2.92
C ILE A 38 -19.15 17.41 -4.34
N ASP A 39 -20.40 17.85 -4.49
CA ASP A 39 -20.95 18.34 -5.76
C ASP A 39 -20.32 19.66 -6.16
N ASN A 40 -19.90 19.79 -7.44
CA ASN A 40 -19.47 20.95 -8.27
C ASN A 40 -18.98 22.27 -7.63
N ASN A 41 -18.66 22.31 -6.34
CA ASN A 41 -18.21 23.46 -5.60
C ASN A 41 -16.72 23.33 -5.37
N ILE A 42 -15.96 23.99 -6.25
CA ILE A 42 -14.49 23.91 -6.26
C ILE A 42 -13.86 24.35 -4.93
N PHE A 43 -14.45 25.34 -4.25
CA PHE A 43 -13.94 25.84 -2.97
C PHE A 43 -14.08 24.78 -1.87
N LEU A 44 -15.23 24.09 -1.81
CA LEU A 44 -15.45 23.00 -0.86
C LEU A 44 -14.55 21.79 -1.15
N VAL A 45 -14.32 21.46 -2.42
CA VAL A 45 -13.41 20.38 -2.82
C VAL A 45 -11.98 20.70 -2.36
N ILE A 46 -11.47 21.92 -2.59
CA ILE A 46 -10.11 22.30 -2.19
C ILE A 46 -9.94 22.28 -0.67
N THR A 47 -10.88 22.89 0.07
CA THR A 47 -10.82 22.95 1.53
C THR A 47 -10.89 21.54 2.16
N SER A 48 -11.80 20.69 1.69
CA SER A 48 -11.90 19.29 2.12
C SER A 48 -10.64 18.49 1.78
N THR A 49 -10.03 18.73 0.62
CA THR A 49 -8.77 18.09 0.22
C THR A 49 -7.64 18.42 1.19
N ILE A 50 -7.49 19.69 1.58
CA ILE A 50 -6.44 20.13 2.51
C ILE A 50 -6.65 19.51 3.90
N ILE A 51 -7.89 19.50 4.39
CA ILE A 51 -8.25 18.91 5.68
C ILE A 51 -7.94 17.42 5.70
N THR A 52 -8.47 16.68 4.72
CA THR A 52 -8.28 15.22 4.64
C THR A 52 -6.81 14.85 4.45
N THR A 53 -6.05 15.59 3.63
CA THR A 53 -4.60 15.36 3.46
C THR A 53 -3.86 15.54 4.77
N SER A 54 -4.18 16.59 5.53
CA SER A 54 -3.54 16.88 6.83
C SER A 54 -3.85 15.80 7.87
N VAL A 55 -5.09 15.30 7.91
CA VAL A 55 -5.51 14.21 8.79
C VAL A 55 -4.79 12.92 8.42
N LEU A 56 -4.78 12.55 7.13
CA LEU A 56 -4.10 11.34 6.65
C LEU A 56 -2.59 11.40 6.89
N LEU A 57 -1.96 12.55 6.67
CA LEU A 57 -0.54 12.73 6.95
C LEU A 57 -0.22 12.47 8.43
N LYS A 58 -1.00 13.05 9.36
CA LYS A 58 -0.84 12.79 10.79
C LYS A 58 -1.02 11.31 11.13
N PHE A 59 -2.01 10.67 10.52
CA PHE A 59 -2.27 9.25 10.71
C PHE A 59 -1.11 8.37 10.21
N VAL A 60 -0.57 8.64 9.01
CA VAL A 60 0.59 7.91 8.46
C VAL A 60 1.81 8.09 9.34
N LEU A 61 2.10 9.31 9.80
CA LEU A 61 3.21 9.56 10.72
C LEU A 61 3.04 8.85 12.07
N PHE A 62 1.81 8.74 12.56
CA PHE A 62 1.49 7.94 13.75
C PHE A 62 1.77 6.45 13.52
N LEU A 63 1.36 5.89 12.36
CA LEU A 63 1.65 4.50 12.00
C LEU A 63 3.15 4.25 11.91
N PHE A 64 3.92 5.16 11.32
CA PHE A 64 5.37 5.02 11.22
C PHE A 64 6.00 4.88 12.60
N LYS A 65 5.62 5.73 13.55
CA LYS A 65 6.14 5.66 14.93
C LYS A 65 5.80 4.34 15.63
N LYS A 66 4.68 3.70 15.27
CA LYS A 66 4.26 2.40 15.81
C LYS A 66 4.94 1.21 15.13
N LEU A 67 5.26 1.33 13.84
CA LEU A 67 5.81 0.25 13.02
C LEU A 67 7.33 0.27 12.96
N GLU A 68 7.97 1.41 13.15
CA GLU A 68 9.43 1.57 13.18
C GLU A 68 10.09 0.60 14.17
N ASN A 69 9.48 0.38 15.34
CA ASN A 69 9.99 -0.57 16.34
C ASN A 69 9.72 -2.05 16.00
N LYS A 70 8.88 -2.34 15.00
CA LYS A 70 8.48 -3.70 14.60
C LYS A 70 9.11 -4.14 13.29
N TRP A 71 9.57 -3.19 12.49
CA TRP A 71 10.11 -3.38 11.16
C TRP A 71 11.59 -3.06 11.17
N GLU A 72 12.42 -4.05 10.84
CA GLU A 72 13.86 -3.87 10.70
C GLU A 72 14.15 -3.15 9.39
N VAL A 73 14.22 -1.82 9.45
CA VAL A 73 14.61 -0.96 8.33
C VAL A 73 15.92 -0.26 8.68
N THR A 74 16.77 -0.02 7.67
CA THR A 74 18.11 0.54 7.89
C THR A 74 18.02 2.04 8.11
N TYR A 75 17.10 2.70 7.40
CA TYR A 75 16.87 4.14 7.52
C TYR A 75 15.38 4.47 7.57
N LYS A 76 15.02 5.49 8.36
CA LYS A 76 13.61 5.92 8.52
C LYS A 76 12.90 6.26 7.21
N TRP A 77 13.58 6.81 6.21
CA TRP A 77 12.95 7.14 4.92
C TRP A 77 12.53 5.89 4.12
N GLU A 78 13.10 4.72 4.38
CA GLU A 78 12.72 3.46 3.74
C GLU A 78 11.29 3.05 4.09
N MET A 79 10.80 3.46 5.27
CA MET A 79 9.39 3.28 5.66
C MET A 79 8.45 3.91 4.65
N ILE A 80 8.78 5.10 4.14
CA ILE A 80 7.94 5.78 3.13
C ILE A 80 7.89 4.95 1.85
N ARG A 81 9.04 4.45 1.40
CA ARG A 81 9.13 3.57 0.24
C ARG A 81 8.31 2.29 0.42
N ILE A 82 8.42 1.64 1.58
CA ILE A 82 7.68 0.40 1.90
C ILE A 82 6.17 0.65 1.85
N PHE A 83 5.69 1.76 2.43
CA PHE A 83 4.27 2.12 2.38
C PHE A 83 3.78 2.40 0.96
N ILE A 84 4.60 3.04 0.12
CA ILE A 84 4.27 3.23 -1.30
C ILE A 84 4.14 1.88 -2.00
N VAL A 85 5.07 0.94 -1.75
CA VAL A 85 5.00 -0.42 -2.32
C VAL A 85 3.71 -1.12 -1.87
N PHE A 86 3.34 -1.05 -0.58
CA PHE A 86 2.06 -1.61 -0.09
C PHE A 86 0.83 -1.00 -0.77
N ALA A 87 0.83 0.31 -1.01
CA ALA A 87 -0.28 0.98 -1.70
C ALA A 87 -0.41 0.53 -3.17
N VAL A 88 0.74 0.39 -3.85
CA VAL A 88 0.79 -0.08 -5.25
C VAL A 88 0.41 -1.55 -5.34
N THR A 89 0.94 -2.43 -4.49
CA THR A 89 0.64 -3.86 -4.49
C THR A 89 -0.84 -4.11 -4.20
N GLY A 90 -1.40 -3.44 -3.18
CA GLY A 90 -2.80 -3.59 -2.80
C GLY A 90 -3.78 -3.12 -3.88
N SER A 91 -3.47 -2.02 -4.56
CA SER A 91 -4.32 -1.53 -5.67
C SER A 91 -4.21 -2.45 -6.89
N SER A 92 -3.00 -2.92 -7.20
CA SER A 92 -2.73 -3.73 -8.37
C SER A 92 -3.27 -5.16 -8.24
N SER A 93 -3.24 -5.76 -7.04
CA SER A 93 -3.78 -7.11 -6.83
C SER A 93 -5.28 -7.20 -7.08
N LEU A 94 -6.04 -6.16 -6.75
CA LEU A 94 -7.47 -6.07 -7.06
C LEU A 94 -7.72 -5.89 -8.56
N PHE A 95 -6.86 -5.14 -9.25
CA PHE A 95 -6.94 -4.95 -10.69
C PHE A 95 -6.65 -6.25 -11.45
N VAL A 96 -5.71 -7.06 -10.96
CA VAL A 96 -5.36 -8.37 -11.53
C VAL A 96 -6.36 -9.47 -11.12
N GLY A 97 -6.90 -9.45 -9.90
CA GLY A 97 -7.81 -10.50 -9.42
C GLY A 97 -9.12 -10.58 -10.21
N ARG A 98 -9.69 -9.44 -10.60
CA ARG A 98 -10.95 -9.37 -11.37
C ARG A 98 -10.92 -10.12 -12.71
N PRO A 99 -9.99 -9.84 -13.64
CA PRO A 99 -9.96 -10.55 -14.93
C PRO A 99 -9.68 -12.03 -14.74
N ILE A 100 -8.88 -12.43 -13.75
CA ILE A 100 -8.55 -13.84 -13.52
C ILE A 100 -9.76 -14.66 -13.09
N ILE A 101 -10.58 -14.12 -12.19
CA ILE A 101 -11.82 -14.77 -11.75
C ILE A 101 -12.81 -14.91 -12.89
N TYR A 102 -12.91 -13.87 -13.73
CA TYR A 102 -13.73 -13.92 -14.93
C TYR A 102 -13.22 -14.97 -15.93
N TRP A 103 -11.91 -15.06 -16.15
CA TRP A 103 -11.28 -16.06 -17.03
C TRP A 103 -11.47 -17.50 -16.53
N LEU A 104 -11.52 -17.69 -15.21
CA LEU A 104 -11.86 -18.98 -14.59
C LEU A 104 -13.35 -19.33 -14.71
N GLY A 105 -14.17 -18.50 -15.36
CA GLY A 105 -15.61 -18.71 -15.52
C GLY A 105 -16.42 -18.47 -14.24
N ILE A 106 -15.80 -17.90 -13.21
CA ILE A 106 -16.45 -17.59 -11.93
C ILE A 106 -17.20 -16.27 -12.08
N THR A 107 -18.49 -16.35 -12.36
CA THR A 107 -19.38 -15.18 -12.42
C THR A 107 -20.32 -15.16 -11.22
N LYS A 108 -20.86 -13.98 -10.91
CA LYS A 108 -21.90 -13.83 -9.88
C LYS A 108 -23.23 -14.48 -10.27
N GLU A 109 -23.40 -14.80 -11.55
CA GLU A 109 -24.59 -15.45 -12.11
C GLU A 109 -24.52 -16.97 -11.93
N ASN A 110 -23.31 -17.54 -12.01
CA ASN A 110 -23.10 -18.98 -12.03
C ASN A 110 -22.76 -19.56 -10.64
N LEU A 111 -22.47 -18.70 -9.66
CA LEU A 111 -22.10 -19.10 -8.31
C LEU A 111 -22.88 -18.33 -7.24
N ASN A 112 -23.05 -18.97 -6.09
CA ASN A 112 -23.55 -18.29 -4.90
C ASN A 112 -22.66 -17.07 -4.60
N ILE A 113 -23.31 -15.92 -4.35
CA ILE A 113 -22.63 -14.64 -4.14
C ILE A 113 -21.56 -14.69 -3.04
N VAL A 114 -21.80 -15.47 -1.98
CA VAL A 114 -20.87 -15.62 -0.85
C VAL A 114 -19.62 -16.38 -1.29
N VAL A 115 -19.80 -17.49 -2.02
CA VAL A 115 -18.70 -18.30 -2.53
C VAL A 115 -17.86 -17.51 -3.55
N TYR A 116 -18.51 -16.73 -4.41
CA TYR A 116 -17.83 -15.81 -5.33
C TYR A 116 -16.89 -14.87 -4.59
N TRP A 117 -17.35 -14.22 -3.51
CA TRP A 117 -16.53 -13.28 -2.75
C TRP A 117 -15.39 -13.97 -1.98
N ILE A 118 -15.61 -15.18 -1.46
CA ILE A 118 -14.55 -15.97 -0.82
C ILE A 118 -13.45 -16.29 -1.83
N LEU A 119 -13.82 -16.83 -3.00
CA LEU A 119 -12.86 -17.14 -4.07
C LEU A 119 -12.14 -15.87 -4.56
N TYR A 120 -12.87 -14.76 -4.66
CA TYR A 120 -12.29 -13.46 -5.05
C TYR A 120 -11.19 -13.02 -4.10
N ILE A 121 -11.44 -13.11 -2.80
CA ILE A 121 -10.47 -12.73 -1.77
C ILE A 121 -9.28 -13.69 -1.78
N ILE A 122 -9.50 -14.99 -1.88
CA ILE A 122 -8.42 -16.00 -1.90
C ILE A 122 -7.52 -15.79 -3.12
N ILE A 123 -8.09 -15.68 -4.31
CA ILE A 123 -7.33 -15.46 -5.55
C ILE A 123 -6.59 -14.12 -5.46
N GLY A 124 -7.27 -13.05 -5.05
CA GLY A 124 -6.66 -11.75 -4.85
C GLY A 124 -5.48 -11.77 -3.86
N LEU A 125 -5.58 -12.55 -2.79
CA LEU A 125 -4.53 -12.72 -1.79
C LEU A 125 -3.31 -13.46 -2.36
N ILE A 126 -3.51 -14.47 -3.20
CA ILE A 126 -2.42 -15.18 -3.89
C ILE A 126 -1.66 -14.22 -4.81
N PHE A 127 -2.36 -13.43 -5.63
CA PHE A 127 -1.70 -12.44 -6.48
C PHE A 127 -1.05 -11.32 -5.68
N TYR A 128 -1.65 -10.93 -4.56
CA TYR A 128 -1.04 -9.95 -3.65
C TYR A 128 0.31 -10.43 -3.11
N GLN A 129 0.44 -11.69 -2.73
CA GLN A 129 1.70 -12.32 -2.29
C GLN A 129 2.79 -12.19 -3.37
N ILE A 130 2.50 -12.67 -4.59
CA ILE A 130 3.43 -12.61 -5.73
C ILE A 130 3.84 -11.16 -6.04
N MET A 131 2.87 -10.24 -6.09
CA MET A 131 3.12 -8.83 -6.37
C MET A 131 3.96 -8.17 -5.28
N LEU A 132 3.73 -8.52 -4.02
CA LEU A 132 4.45 -7.95 -2.89
C LEU A 132 5.95 -8.26 -2.95
N VAL A 133 6.33 -9.49 -3.33
CA VAL A 133 7.74 -9.84 -3.59
C VAL A 133 8.28 -9.11 -4.81
N PHE A 134 7.52 -9.07 -5.90
CA PHE A 134 7.93 -8.44 -7.15
C PHE A 134 8.21 -6.93 -6.99
N PHE A 135 7.26 -6.18 -6.41
CA PHE A 135 7.46 -4.75 -6.14
C PHE A 135 8.47 -4.50 -5.02
N GLY A 136 8.58 -5.41 -4.05
CA GLY A 136 9.65 -5.38 -3.06
C GLY A 136 11.04 -5.48 -3.70
N TRP A 137 11.20 -6.38 -4.68
CA TRP A 137 12.42 -6.49 -5.47
C TRP A 137 12.68 -5.25 -6.34
N LEU A 138 11.67 -4.77 -7.07
CA LEU A 138 11.78 -3.57 -7.92
C LEU A 138 12.17 -2.31 -7.13
N SER A 139 11.72 -2.20 -5.88
CA SER A 139 12.02 -1.07 -4.99
C SER A 139 13.32 -1.23 -4.18
N GLY A 140 14.06 -2.34 -4.37
CA GLY A 140 15.28 -2.64 -3.63
C GLY A 140 15.05 -3.00 -2.15
N GLN A 141 13.83 -3.40 -1.78
CA GLN A 141 13.43 -3.83 -0.43
C GLN A 141 13.06 -5.33 -0.39
N HIS A 142 13.65 -6.13 -1.28
CA HIS A 142 13.33 -7.56 -1.42
C HIS A 142 13.42 -8.32 -0.09
N LYS A 143 14.50 -8.15 0.67
CA LYS A 143 14.70 -8.85 1.96
C LYS A 143 13.57 -8.56 2.95
N PHE A 144 13.18 -7.28 3.07
CA PHE A 144 12.09 -6.88 3.94
C PHE A 144 10.77 -7.55 3.54
N PHE A 145 10.41 -7.48 2.25
CA PHE A 145 9.14 -8.01 1.76
C PHE A 145 9.11 -9.54 1.73
N TRP A 146 10.23 -10.19 1.48
CA TRP A 146 10.36 -11.64 1.60
C TRP A 146 10.10 -12.09 3.04
N GLU A 147 10.79 -11.52 4.03
CA GLU A 147 10.52 -11.85 5.44
C GLU A 147 9.07 -11.52 5.87
N PHE A 148 8.51 -10.42 5.37
CA PHE A 148 7.13 -10.05 5.60
C PHE A 148 6.15 -11.11 5.05
N GLU A 149 6.37 -11.56 3.82
CA GLU A 149 5.57 -12.59 3.18
C GLU A 149 5.69 -13.93 3.91
N LYS A 150 6.91 -14.39 4.22
CA LYS A 150 7.11 -15.63 5.00
C LYS A 150 6.38 -15.58 6.33
N LYS A 151 6.45 -14.44 7.03
CA LYS A 151 5.70 -14.22 8.29
C LYS A 151 4.19 -14.27 8.09
N MET A 152 3.69 -13.80 6.96
CA MET A 152 2.27 -13.86 6.61
C MET A 152 1.83 -15.30 6.29
N ILE A 153 2.59 -16.05 5.50
CA ILE A 153 2.29 -17.44 5.13
C ILE A 153 2.30 -18.35 6.37
N ARG A 154 3.28 -18.18 7.27
CA ARG A 154 3.31 -18.90 8.56
C ARG A 154 2.04 -18.67 9.39
N ARG A 155 1.49 -17.45 9.40
CA ARG A 155 0.25 -17.11 10.11
C ARG A 155 -1.00 -17.73 9.49
N PHE A 156 -0.97 -18.05 8.20
CA PHE A 156 -2.03 -18.78 7.53
C PHE A 156 -1.93 -20.30 7.69
N GLY A 157 -0.99 -20.81 8.50
CA GLY A 157 -0.80 -22.24 8.76
C GLY A 157 -0.02 -22.99 7.68
N LEU A 158 0.55 -22.25 6.71
CA LEU A 158 1.28 -22.80 5.57
C LEU A 158 2.81 -22.74 5.76
N GLY A 159 3.30 -22.64 7.00
CA GLY A 159 4.73 -22.48 7.31
C GLY A 159 5.64 -23.56 6.71
N LYS A 160 5.13 -24.79 6.56
CA LYS A 160 5.87 -25.93 5.98
C LYS A 160 6.38 -25.70 4.54
N PHE A 161 5.83 -24.74 3.81
CA PHE A 161 6.25 -24.46 2.42
C PHE A 161 7.35 -23.40 2.34
N VAL A 162 7.71 -22.79 3.47
CA VAL A 162 8.51 -21.54 3.51
C VAL A 162 9.65 -21.60 4.54
N ASP A 163 9.64 -22.62 5.39
CA ASP A 163 10.70 -23.00 6.33
C ASP A 163 11.59 -24.09 5.70
#